data_AF-A0A165Y9N9-F1
#
_entry.id   AF-A0A165Y9N9-F1
#
_cell.length_a   1.000
_cell.length_b   1.000
_cell.length_c   1.000
_cell.angle_alpha   90.00
_cell.angle_beta   90.00
_cell.angle_gamma   90.00
#
_symmetry.space_group_name_H-M   'P 1'
#
loop_
_entity.id
_entity.type
_entity.pdbx_description
1 polymer ?
#
loop_
_entity_poly.entity_id
_entity_poly.type
_entity_poly.pdbx_seq_one_letter_code
_entity_poly.pdbx_strand_id
1 'polypeptide(L)'
;MKMKIVKKMDGFTLVEILISLVILSIIILAFLNLFVFTNKTTVVNNDQLVAIHLAKSTMERIKMNPFSYIDEPDHNRFDQQRNYTADDCTNRSDSEQCRLLFSPLINNKTYEVQVTVSQTADEKKIRLLNVLVEVNLKNSKTPISSKVEGYVSYE
;
A
#
# COMPACT_ATOMS: atom_id res chain seq x y z
N MET A 1 15.57 -75.70 -26.46
CA MET A 1 14.17 -75.23 -26.65
C MET A 1 13.97 -74.02 -25.75
N LYS A 2 13.92 -72.80 -26.29
CA LYS A 2 13.74 -71.56 -25.51
C LYS A 2 12.28 -71.10 -25.64
N MET A 3 11.55 -71.12 -24.53
CA MET A 3 10.16 -70.68 -24.47
C MET A 3 10.13 -69.16 -24.42
N LYS A 4 9.62 -68.52 -25.48
CA LYS A 4 9.37 -67.07 -25.51
C LYS A 4 8.10 -66.78 -24.72
N ILE A 5 8.24 -66.15 -23.56
CA ILE A 5 7.12 -65.60 -22.81
C ILE A 5 6.68 -64.32 -23.51
N VAL A 6 5.52 -64.34 -24.16
CA VAL A 6 4.88 -63.14 -24.72
C VAL A 6 4.09 -62.47 -23.60
N LYS A 7 4.54 -61.30 -23.15
CA LYS A 7 3.87 -60.48 -22.13
C LYS A 7 2.63 -59.83 -22.77
N LYS A 8 1.43 -60.12 -22.27
CA LYS A 8 0.24 -59.33 -22.60
C LYS A 8 0.41 -57.93 -22.03
N MET A 9 0.32 -56.92 -22.89
CA MET A 9 0.23 -55.52 -22.49
C MET A 9 -1.24 -55.14 -22.54
N ASP A 10 -1.91 -55.16 -21.39
CA ASP A 10 -3.27 -54.64 -21.29
C ASP A 10 -3.19 -53.11 -21.41
N GLY A 11 -3.65 -52.57 -22.53
CA GLY A 11 -3.71 -51.14 -22.78
C GLY A 11 -4.87 -50.47 -22.04
N PHE A 12 -4.74 -49.18 -21.76
CA PHE A 12 -5.81 -48.38 -21.16
C PHE A 12 -7.08 -48.43 -22.02
N THR A 13 -8.23 -48.60 -21.36
CA THR A 13 -9.51 -48.55 -22.06
C THR A 13 -9.89 -47.09 -22.34
N LEU A 14 -10.66 -46.85 -23.42
CA LEU A 14 -11.16 -45.51 -23.76
C LEU A 14 -11.92 -44.86 -22.59
N VAL A 15 -12.67 -45.66 -21.83
CA VAL A 15 -13.45 -45.23 -20.67
C VAL A 15 -12.55 -44.69 -19.56
N GLU A 16 -11.40 -45.32 -19.34
CA GLU A 16 -10.45 -44.93 -18.31
C GLU A 16 -9.76 -43.58 -18.63
N ILE A 17 -9.48 -43.34 -19.91
CA ILE A 17 -8.98 -42.04 -20.39
C ILE A 17 -10.06 -40.95 -20.21
N LEU A 18 -11.32 -41.24 -20.54
CA LEU A 18 -12.42 -40.29 -20.34
C LEU A 18 -12.60 -39.92 -18.87
N ILE A 19 -12.59 -40.90 -17.97
CA ILE A 19 -12.69 -40.67 -16.52
C ILE A 19 -11.50 -39.82 -16.04
N SER A 20 -10.28 -40.12 -16.50
CA SER A 20 -9.08 -39.36 -16.14
C SER A 20 -9.16 -37.89 -16.59
N LEU A 21 -9.66 -37.64 -17.80
CA LEU A 21 -9.86 -36.27 -18.32
C LEU A 21 -10.94 -35.50 -17.55
N VAL A 22 -12.01 -36.18 -17.12
CA VAL A 22 -13.06 -35.57 -16.29
C VAL A 22 -12.49 -35.18 -14.93
N ILE A 23 -11.76 -36.08 -14.27
CA ILE A 23 -11.11 -35.80 -12.98
C ILE A 23 -10.12 -34.64 -13.12
N LEU A 24 -9.28 -34.65 -14.17
CA LEU A 24 -8.32 -33.59 -14.43
C LEU A 24 -9.02 -32.23 -14.64
N SER A 25 -10.14 -32.22 -15.35
CA SER A 25 -10.92 -31.00 -15.61
C SER A 25 -11.46 -30.39 -14.31
N ILE A 26 -11.97 -31.23 -13.39
CA ILE A 26 -12.43 -30.78 -12.06
C ILE A 26 -11.27 -30.13 -11.28
N ILE A 27 -10.08 -30.75 -11.33
CA ILE A 27 -8.88 -30.23 -10.66
C ILE A 27 -8.47 -28.88 -11.23
N ILE A 28 -8.44 -28.72 -12.56
CA ILE A 28 -8.08 -27.47 -13.22
C ILE A 28 -9.02 -26.33 -12.81
N LEU A 29 -10.34 -26.59 -12.79
CA LEU A 29 -11.32 -25.58 -12.37
C LEU A 29 -11.09 -25.10 -10.93
N ALA A 30 -10.73 -26.01 -10.02
CA ALA A 30 -10.37 -25.65 -8.66
C ALA A 30 -9.13 -24.73 -8.61
N PHE A 31 -8.09 -25.03 -9.39
CA PHE A 31 -6.87 -24.21 -9.46
C PHE A 31 -7.09 -22.84 -10.11
N LEU A 32 -7.99 -22.73 -11.08
CA LEU A 32 -8.30 -21.44 -11.72
C LEU A 32 -8.86 -20.43 -10.69
N ASN A 33 -9.71 -20.88 -9.78
CA ASN A 33 -10.23 -20.01 -8.71
C ASN A 33 -9.12 -19.53 -7.77
N LEU A 34 -8.21 -20.42 -7.39
CA LEU A 34 -7.04 -20.07 -6.58
C LEU A 34 -6.15 -19.06 -7.31
N PHE A 35 -5.91 -19.26 -8.60
CA PHE A 35 -5.11 -18.35 -9.42
C PHE A 35 -5.70 -16.94 -9.46
N VAL A 36 -7.01 -16.80 -9.69
CA VAL A 36 -7.70 -15.50 -9.70
C VAL A 36 -7.60 -14.83 -8.32
N PHE A 37 -7.78 -15.60 -7.25
CA PHE A 37 -7.65 -15.09 -5.89
C PHE A 37 -6.23 -14.59 -5.61
N THR A 38 -5.20 -15.39 -5.90
CA THR A 38 -3.79 -15.01 -5.68
C THR A 38 -3.40 -13.76 -6.45
N ASN A 39 -3.84 -13.62 -7.70
CA ASN A 39 -3.56 -12.41 -8.49
C ASN A 39 -4.22 -11.17 -7.86
N LYS A 40 -5.49 -11.26 -7.46
CA LYS A 40 -6.19 -10.15 -6.78
C LYS A 40 -5.48 -9.76 -5.49
N THR A 41 -5.12 -10.74 -4.67
CA THR A 41 -4.39 -10.52 -3.41
C THR A 41 -3.01 -9.92 -3.65
N THR A 42 -2.31 -10.31 -4.71
CA THR A 42 -1.00 -9.74 -5.08
C THR A 42 -1.12 -8.26 -5.43
N VAL A 43 -2.15 -7.86 -6.19
CA VAL A 43 -2.39 -6.45 -6.53
C VAL A 43 -2.69 -5.63 -5.27
N VAL A 44 -3.56 -6.13 -4.38
CA VAL A 44 -3.89 -5.46 -3.11
C VAL A 44 -2.65 -5.33 -2.21
N ASN A 45 -1.84 -6.38 -2.10
CA ASN A 45 -0.60 -6.35 -1.31
C ASN A 45 0.41 -5.36 -1.89
N ASN A 46 0.51 -5.25 -3.22
CA ASN A 46 1.38 -4.27 -3.84
C ASN A 46 0.92 -2.84 -3.54
N ASP A 47 -0.38 -2.56 -3.62
CA ASP A 47 -0.93 -1.26 -3.25
C ASP A 47 -0.69 -0.93 -1.77
N GLN A 48 -0.83 -1.93 -0.89
CA GLN A 48 -0.54 -1.78 0.54
C GLN A 48 0.94 -1.46 0.78
N LEU A 49 1.86 -2.13 0.07
CA LEU A 49 3.29 -1.83 0.15
C LEU A 49 3.60 -0.41 -0.31
N VAL A 50 2.95 0.05 -1.40
CA VAL A 50 3.08 1.44 -1.86
C VAL A 50 2.61 2.42 -0.78
N ALA A 51 1.46 2.18 -0.15
CA ALA A 51 0.97 3.04 0.94
C ALA A 51 1.96 3.10 2.12
N ILE A 52 2.52 1.96 2.52
CA ILE A 52 3.53 1.86 3.59
C ILE A 52 4.80 2.63 3.25
N HIS A 53 5.36 2.39 2.06
CA HIS A 53 6.58 3.06 1.62
C HIS A 53 6.37 4.56 1.40
N LEU A 54 5.20 4.95 0.89
CA LEU A 54 4.84 6.36 0.74
C LEU A 54 4.76 7.04 2.11
N ALA A 55 4.02 6.48 3.07
CA ALA A 55 3.90 7.04 4.42
C ALA A 55 5.27 7.19 5.10
N LYS A 56 6.11 6.15 5.01
CA LYS A 56 7.48 6.20 5.54
C LYS A 56 8.33 7.26 4.85
N SER A 57 8.30 7.30 3.52
CA SER A 57 9.09 8.27 2.75
C SER A 57 8.66 9.71 3.01
N THR A 58 7.35 9.94 3.19
CA THR A 58 6.80 11.25 3.57
C THR A 58 7.28 11.64 4.96
N MET A 59 7.23 10.74 5.95
CA MET A 59 7.78 11.01 7.29
C MET A 59 9.26 11.40 7.25
N GLU A 60 10.08 10.65 6.48
CA GLU A 60 11.50 10.98 6.34
C GLU A 60 11.73 12.31 5.61
N ARG A 61 10.88 12.66 4.63
CA ARG A 61 10.91 13.98 3.99
C ARG A 61 10.57 15.10 4.96
N ILE A 62 9.55 14.90 5.80
CA ILE A 62 9.17 15.87 6.84
C ILE A 62 10.33 16.04 7.82
N LYS A 63 11.03 14.98 8.23
CA LYS A 63 12.22 15.09 9.09
C LYS A 63 13.35 15.90 8.45
N MET A 64 13.52 15.82 7.12
CA MET A 64 14.56 16.56 6.40
C MET A 64 14.17 18.02 6.12
N ASN A 65 12.92 18.27 5.78
CA ASN A 65 12.40 19.61 5.48
C ASN A 65 10.92 19.70 5.92
N PRO A 66 10.66 20.00 7.20
CA PRO A 66 9.31 20.00 7.76
C PRO A 66 8.40 20.98 7.02
N PHE A 67 8.91 22.16 6.68
CA PHE A 67 8.13 23.29 6.17
C PHE A 67 7.57 23.08 4.74
N SER A 68 8.00 22.01 4.07
CA SER A 68 7.38 21.56 2.83
C SER A 68 5.96 21.00 3.02
N TYR A 69 5.65 20.49 4.21
CA TYR A 69 4.36 19.86 4.53
C TYR A 69 3.56 20.59 5.60
N ILE A 70 4.27 21.22 6.55
CA ILE A 70 3.66 21.85 7.71
C ILE A 70 4.04 23.33 7.74
N ASP A 71 3.22 24.18 8.34
CA ASP A 71 3.60 25.59 8.51
C ASP A 71 4.61 25.73 9.66
N GLU A 72 5.43 26.78 9.61
CA GLU A 72 6.37 27.09 10.68
C GLU A 72 5.65 27.30 12.03
N PRO A 73 6.18 26.74 13.13
CA PRO A 73 5.66 26.97 14.48
C PRO A 73 5.84 28.41 14.93
N ASP A 74 4.81 29.22 14.69
CA ASP A 74 4.60 30.51 15.39
C ASP A 74 4.18 30.24 16.85
N HIS A 75 4.56 31.14 17.76
CA HIS A 75 4.56 31.01 19.23
C HIS A 75 3.24 30.47 19.85
N ASN A 76 2.11 30.58 19.13
CA ASN A 76 0.77 30.21 19.60
C ASN A 76 0.05 29.12 18.77
N ARG A 77 0.67 28.54 17.73
CA ARG A 77 -0.06 27.75 16.71
C ARG A 77 -0.12 26.24 16.89
N PHE A 78 0.61 25.66 17.85
CA PHE A 78 0.69 24.21 18.05
C PHE A 78 0.16 23.69 19.39
N ASP A 79 -0.55 24.53 20.15
CA ASP A 79 -1.25 24.08 21.37
C ASP A 79 -2.48 23.21 21.03
N GLN A 80 -2.84 23.09 19.74
CA GLN A 80 -3.91 22.23 19.23
C GLN A 80 -3.41 21.42 18.02
N GLN A 81 -3.92 20.19 17.90
CA GLN A 81 -3.64 19.31 16.78
C GLN A 81 -4.11 19.94 15.46
N ARG A 82 -3.25 19.95 14.43
CA ARG A 82 -3.57 20.43 13.10
C ARG A 82 -3.44 19.30 12.08
N ASN A 83 -4.39 19.22 11.15
CA ASN A 83 -4.33 18.31 10.01
C ASN A 83 -3.98 19.11 8.73
N TYR A 84 -3.01 18.62 7.97
CA TYR A 84 -2.55 19.17 6.71
C TYR A 84 -2.89 18.22 5.57
N THR A 85 -3.48 18.77 4.52
CA THR A 85 -4.00 18.05 3.35
C THR A 85 -3.69 18.82 2.06
N ALA A 86 -4.13 18.29 0.93
CA ALA A 86 -3.98 18.97 -0.37
C ALA A 86 -4.67 20.35 -0.42
N ASP A 87 -5.66 20.61 0.44
CA ASP A 87 -6.38 21.89 0.48
C ASP A 87 -5.55 23.01 1.12
N ASP A 88 -4.58 22.68 1.98
CA ASP A 88 -3.63 23.62 2.58
C ASP A 88 -2.65 24.22 1.55
N CYS A 89 -2.62 23.69 0.33
CA CYS A 89 -1.77 24.18 -0.76
C CYS A 89 -2.38 25.36 -1.55
N THR A 90 -3.65 25.70 -1.34
CA THR A 90 -4.43 26.61 -2.21
C THR A 90 -3.87 28.03 -2.33
N ASN A 91 -3.22 28.55 -1.29
CA ASN A 91 -2.70 29.92 -1.25
C ASN A 91 -1.18 30.00 -1.36
N ARG A 92 -0.51 28.89 -1.70
CA ARG A 92 0.95 28.84 -1.86
C ARG A 92 1.36 29.14 -3.30
N SER A 93 2.53 29.76 -3.48
CA SER A 93 3.08 30.08 -4.81
C SER A 93 3.46 28.83 -5.61
N ASP A 94 3.65 27.69 -4.93
CA ASP A 94 4.00 26.37 -5.45
C ASP A 94 2.82 25.38 -5.34
N SER A 95 1.58 25.86 -5.46
CA SER A 95 0.35 25.10 -5.21
C SER A 95 0.30 23.74 -5.93
N GLU A 96 0.76 23.66 -7.19
CA GLU A 96 0.80 22.41 -7.95
C GLU A 96 1.81 21.40 -7.36
N GLN A 97 3.03 21.85 -7.05
CA GLN A 97 4.07 21.00 -6.44
C GLN A 97 3.64 20.54 -5.04
N CYS A 98 3.07 21.44 -4.24
CA CYS A 98 2.52 21.13 -2.93
C CYS A 98 1.42 20.06 -3.01
N ARG A 99 0.45 20.21 -3.93
CA ARG A 99 -0.64 19.23 -4.09
C ARG A 99 -0.14 17.85 -4.49
N LEU A 100 0.95 17.76 -5.25
CA LEU A 100 1.58 16.48 -5.60
C LEU A 100 2.18 15.75 -4.38
N LEU A 101 2.58 16.48 -3.32
CA LEU A 101 3.02 15.86 -2.06
C LEU A 101 1.87 15.19 -1.32
N PHE A 102 0.67 15.80 -1.38
CA PHE A 102 -0.52 15.31 -0.69
C PHE A 102 -1.41 14.38 -1.52
N SER A 103 -1.23 14.35 -2.85
CA SER A 103 -2.03 13.53 -3.76
C SER A 103 -1.21 12.88 -4.90
N PRO A 104 -0.12 12.15 -4.60
CA PRO A 104 0.73 11.57 -5.64
C PRO A 104 0.03 10.48 -6.46
N LEU A 105 0.38 10.41 -7.75
CA LEU A 105 -0.04 9.35 -8.67
C LEU A 105 1.08 8.30 -8.80
N ILE A 106 0.83 7.09 -8.29
CA ILE A 106 1.80 5.97 -8.33
C ILE A 106 1.10 4.77 -8.95
N ASN A 107 1.71 4.16 -9.98
CA ASN A 107 1.12 3.03 -10.71
C ASN A 107 -0.32 3.30 -11.20
N ASN A 108 -0.55 4.52 -11.70
CA ASN A 108 -1.86 4.98 -12.20
C ASN A 108 -2.97 4.99 -11.13
N LYS A 109 -2.58 5.04 -9.85
CA LYS A 109 -3.46 5.12 -8.68
C LYS A 109 -3.11 6.34 -7.85
N THR A 110 -4.13 7.07 -7.41
CA THR A 110 -3.95 8.28 -6.60
C THR A 110 -4.00 7.92 -5.12
N TYR A 111 -2.94 8.25 -4.41
CA TYR A 111 -2.86 8.12 -2.96
C TYR A 111 -3.11 9.49 -2.35
N GLU A 112 -3.91 9.55 -1.30
CA GLU A 112 -4.10 10.73 -0.47
C GLU A 112 -3.17 10.63 0.74
N VAL A 113 -2.40 11.68 0.98
CA VAL A 113 -1.56 11.82 2.16
C VAL A 113 -2.19 12.88 3.05
N GLN A 114 -2.26 12.60 4.34
CA GLN A 114 -2.69 13.52 5.39
C GLN A 114 -1.58 13.56 6.44
N VAL A 115 -1.23 14.76 6.86
CA VAL A 115 -0.18 14.97 7.88
C VAL A 115 -0.82 15.64 9.07
N THR A 116 -0.91 14.92 10.17
CA THR A 116 -1.39 15.47 11.43
C THR A 116 -0.19 15.85 12.29
N VAL A 117 -0.21 17.05 12.84
CA VAL A 117 0.82 17.56 13.76
C VAL A 117 0.18 17.88 15.09
N SER A 118 0.80 17.45 16.18
CA SER A 118 0.45 17.80 17.54
C SER A 118 1.72 18.05 18.36
N GLN A 119 1.56 18.78 19.46
CA GLN A 119 2.67 19.07 20.37
C GLN A 119 2.14 19.23 21.79
N THR A 120 2.79 18.57 22.75
CA THR A 120 2.55 18.77 24.18
C THR A 120 3.42 19.90 24.73
N ALA A 121 3.09 20.41 25.93
CA ALA A 121 3.87 21.47 26.57
C ALA A 121 5.33 21.07 26.84
N ASP A 122 5.61 19.78 27.10
CA ASP A 122 6.97 19.29 27.30
C ASP A 122 7.74 19.13 25.98
N GLU A 123 7.10 18.62 24.94
CA GLU A 123 7.68 18.55 23.59
C GLU A 123 8.02 19.94 23.03
N LYS A 124 7.18 20.94 23.33
CA LYS A 124 7.43 22.35 22.98
C LYS A 124 8.71 22.90 23.61
N LYS A 125 9.02 22.53 24.86
CA LYS A 125 10.27 22.96 25.56
C LYS A 125 11.53 22.45 24.86
N ILE A 126 11.43 21.31 24.19
CA ILE A 126 12.55 20.66 23.48
C ILE A 126 12.42 20.75 21.96
N ARG A 127 11.52 21.61 21.45
CA ARG A 127 11.30 21.87 20.02
C ARG A 127 11.04 20.61 19.19
N LEU A 128 10.17 19.73 19.70
CA LEU A 128 9.71 18.53 19.01
C LEU A 128 8.24 18.65 18.63
N LEU A 129 7.91 18.20 17.43
CA LEU A 129 6.55 18.02 16.93
C LEU A 129 6.26 16.52 16.85
N ASN A 130 5.12 16.06 17.36
CA ASN A 130 4.59 14.75 17.03
C ASN A 130 3.90 14.85 15.67
N VAL A 131 4.33 14.04 14.72
CA VAL A 131 3.80 13.99 13.37
C VAL A 131 3.23 12.60 13.12
N LEU A 132 1.97 12.55 12.67
CA LEU A 132 1.31 11.36 12.17
C LEU A 132 1.03 11.53 10.67
N VAL A 133 1.68 10.70 9.86
CA VAL A 133 1.43 10.63 8.41
C VAL A 133 0.47 9.49 8.14
N GLU A 134 -0.65 9.79 7.51
CA GLU A 134 -1.63 8.80 7.05
C GLU A 134 -1.73 8.84 5.52
N VAL A 135 -1.67 7.66 4.90
CA VAL A 135 -1.77 7.50 3.46
C VAL A 135 -2.94 6.59 3.14
N ASN A 136 -3.83 7.02 2.24
CA ASN A 136 -5.03 6.30 1.83
C ASN A 136 -5.09 6.16 0.31
N LEU A 137 -5.38 4.98 -0.22
CA LEU A 137 -5.63 4.81 -1.65
C LEU A 137 -7.05 5.28 -2.03
N LYS A 138 -7.17 6.23 -2.97
CA LYS A 138 -8.48 6.70 -3.45
C LYS A 138 -9.17 5.65 -4.33
N ASN A 139 -10.51 5.63 -4.28
CA ASN A 139 -11.38 4.82 -5.15
C ASN A 139 -11.12 3.30 -5.12
N SER A 140 -10.50 2.78 -4.07
CA SER A 140 -10.32 1.34 -3.89
C SER A 140 -11.56 0.70 -3.27
N LYS A 141 -11.95 -0.48 -3.75
CA LYS A 141 -13.03 -1.30 -3.16
C LYS A 141 -12.65 -1.83 -1.78
N THR A 142 -11.36 -2.09 -1.57
CA THR A 142 -10.80 -2.51 -0.28
C THR A 142 -10.05 -1.31 0.31
N PRO A 143 -10.36 -0.88 1.54
CA PRO A 143 -9.64 0.23 2.16
C PRO A 143 -8.17 -0.16 2.31
N ILE A 144 -7.30 0.60 1.64
CA ILE A 144 -5.84 0.44 1.71
C ILE A 144 -5.33 1.72 2.34
N SER A 145 -4.73 1.57 3.52
CA SER A 145 -4.16 2.68 4.26
C SER A 145 -2.90 2.29 5.02
N SER A 146 -2.08 3.27 5.32
CA SER A 146 -0.90 3.12 6.17
C SER A 146 -0.70 4.35 7.03
N LYS A 147 -0.20 4.15 8.24
CA LYS A 147 0.10 5.22 9.20
C LYS A 147 1.53 5.11 9.69
N VAL A 148 2.23 6.24 9.77
CA VAL A 148 3.57 6.34 10.35
C VAL A 148 3.58 7.53 11.30
N GLU A 149 3.90 7.26 12.56
CA GLU A 149 4.05 8.27 13.60
C GLU A 149 5.53 8.48 13.91
N GLY A 150 5.92 9.71 14.21
CA GLY A 150 7.28 10.04 14.56
C GLY A 150 7.44 11.47 15.06
N TYR A 151 8.56 11.69 15.76
CA TYR A 151 8.95 13.01 16.22
C TYR A 151 9.83 13.74 15.21
N VAL A 152 9.57 15.03 15.04
CA VAL A 152 10.31 15.92 14.13
C VAL A 152 10.78 17.13 14.93
N SER A 153 12.08 17.40 14.89
CA SER A 153 12.65 18.60 15.51
C SER A 153 12.56 19.79 14.53
N TYR A 154 12.34 20.98 15.07
CA TYR A 154 12.43 22.24 14.33
C TYR A 154 13.44 23.15 15.02
N GLU A 155 14.47 23.58 14.28
CA GLU A 155 15.49 24.51 14.76
C GLU A 155 15.17 25.96 14.36
#